data_AF-A0A9D7P838-F1
#
_entry.id   AF-A0A9D7P838-F1
#
_cell.length_a   1.000
_cell.length_b   1.000
_cell.length_c   1.000
_cell.angle_alpha   90.00
_cell.angle_beta   90.00
_cell.angle_gamma   90.00
#
_symmetry.space_group_name_H-M   'P 1'
#
loop_
_entity.id
_entity.type
_entity.pdbx_description
1 polymer ?
#
loop_
_entity_poly.entity_id
_entity_poly.type
_entity_poly.pdbx_seq_one_letter_code
_entity_poly.pdbx_strand_id
1 'polypeptide(L)'
;MELFTSADARIREKAGDSGLKLSTSDLDTITRFHRAFFDDGLDLKFTSKNRSPRYYYPNYRDLMLEKDLTGNQGNYLVEEDRFQFLKQLEERNLVIPVVGNLAGERALKNIATFLKDKGIAVSALYTSNVEFYLMRGDDFDRFARSVASLPRDERSVIIRSYFNGTWGYQHPQSVSGYYSTQLMQTMESFVKEYMAGGYQSYSDIISKHMLDLKP
;
A
#
# COMPACT_ATOMS: atom_id res chain seq x y z
N MET A 1 -7.23 29.01 14.77
CA MET A 1 -5.81 29.32 15.00
C MET A 1 -5.30 28.71 16.30
N GLU A 2 -5.90 29.01 17.45
CA GLU A 2 -5.45 28.50 18.76
C GLU A 2 -5.47 26.97 18.89
N LEU A 3 -6.52 26.31 18.36
CA LEU A 3 -6.62 24.85 18.38
C LEU A 3 -5.46 24.16 17.64
N PHE A 4 -5.15 24.61 16.41
CA PHE A 4 -4.02 24.07 15.64
C PHE A 4 -2.71 24.28 16.39
N THR A 5 -2.44 25.49 16.89
CA THR A 5 -1.21 25.79 17.63
C THR A 5 -1.04 24.85 18.83
N SER A 6 -2.11 24.61 19.59
CA SER A 6 -2.07 23.69 20.73
C SER A 6 -1.82 22.23 20.32
N ALA A 7 -2.42 21.78 19.21
CA ALA A 7 -2.24 20.43 18.71
C ALA A 7 -0.83 20.22 18.13
N ASP A 8 -0.32 21.22 17.41
CA ASP A 8 1.01 21.18 16.80
C ASP A 8 2.11 21.15 17.85
N ALA A 9 1.95 21.93 18.92
CA ALA A 9 2.85 21.89 20.08
C ALA A 9 2.94 20.49 20.69
N ARG A 10 1.80 19.80 20.87
CA ARG A 10 1.77 18.42 21.39
C ARG A 10 2.44 17.42 20.44
N ILE A 11 2.27 17.58 19.12
CA ILE A 11 2.96 16.72 18.15
C ILE A 11 4.48 16.96 18.20
N ARG A 12 4.91 18.22 18.28
CA ARG A 12 6.33 18.58 18.37
C ARG A 12 6.98 18.05 19.65
N GLU A 13 6.28 18.11 20.78
CA GLU A 13 6.72 17.53 22.06
C GLU A 13 6.94 16.01 21.91
N LYS A 14 5.92 15.28 21.45
CA LYS A 14 6.03 13.83 21.21
C LYS A 14 7.12 13.47 20.21
N ALA A 15 7.32 14.28 19.17
CA ALA A 15 8.39 14.07 18.20
C ALA A 15 9.77 14.26 18.85
N GLY A 16 9.92 15.22 19.77
CA GLY A 16 11.13 15.40 20.57
C GLY A 16 11.41 14.20 21.49
N ASP A 17 10.37 13.62 22.07
CA ASP A 17 10.48 12.45 22.97
C ASP A 17 10.80 11.14 22.25
N SER A 18 10.77 11.13 20.91
CA SER A 18 11.07 9.93 20.11
C SER A 18 12.53 9.45 20.21
N GLY A 19 13.43 10.27 20.78
CA GLY A 19 14.87 10.00 20.81
C GLY A 19 15.59 10.22 19.47
N LEU A 20 14.87 10.64 18.43
CA LEU A 20 15.45 11.00 17.14
C LEU A 20 16.00 12.43 17.18
N LYS A 21 17.16 12.65 16.54
CA LYS A 21 17.71 13.99 16.33
C LYS A 21 16.97 14.67 15.18
N LEU A 22 15.95 15.46 15.51
CA LEU A 22 15.17 16.22 14.52
C LEU A 22 15.77 17.60 14.29
N SER A 23 16.03 17.94 13.04
CA SER A 23 16.41 19.30 12.63
C SER A 23 15.20 20.24 12.60
N THR A 24 15.44 21.54 12.51
CA THR A 24 14.37 22.53 12.27
C THR A 24 13.58 22.19 11.00
N SER A 25 14.26 21.75 9.93
CA SER A 25 13.61 21.39 8.67
C SER A 25 12.70 20.16 8.80
N ASP A 26 13.04 19.21 9.67
CA ASP A 26 12.19 18.06 9.97
C ASP A 26 10.92 18.50 10.71
N LEU A 27 11.07 19.37 11.72
CA LEU A 27 9.95 19.92 12.47
C LEU A 27 9.02 20.77 11.59
N ASP A 28 9.57 21.55 10.67
CA ASP A 28 8.79 22.31 9.69
C ASP A 28 8.05 21.37 8.73
N THR A 29 8.67 20.25 8.35
CA THR A 29 8.02 19.21 7.55
C THR A 29 6.87 18.55 8.30
N ILE A 30 7.07 18.19 9.57
CA ILE A 30 6.02 17.64 10.44
C ILE A 30 4.85 18.61 10.55
N THR A 31 5.13 19.89 10.80
CA THR A 31 4.11 20.96 10.92
C THR A 31 3.33 21.12 9.63
N ARG A 32 4.01 21.11 8.48
CA ARG A 32 3.38 21.22 7.17
C ARG A 32 2.42 20.05 6.91
N PHE A 33 2.81 18.83 7.28
CA PHE A 33 1.92 17.67 7.14
C PHE A 33 0.75 17.73 8.12
N HIS A 34 1.00 18.02 9.40
CA HIS A 34 -0.06 18.17 10.39
C HIS A 34 -1.09 19.24 9.98
N ARG A 35 -0.62 20.37 9.43
CA ARG A 35 -1.50 21.42 8.92
C ARG A 35 -2.39 20.95 7.78
N ALA A 36 -1.88 20.13 6.85
CA ALA A 36 -2.72 19.57 5.79
C ALA A 36 -3.87 18.72 6.35
N PHE A 37 -3.59 17.86 7.36
CA PHE A 37 -4.65 17.10 8.04
C PHE A 37 -5.63 17.99 8.79
N PHE A 38 -5.15 19.06 9.44
CA PHE A 38 -6.00 19.97 10.20
C PHE A 38 -6.90 20.81 9.29
N ASP A 39 -6.36 21.36 8.22
CA ASP A 39 -7.07 22.26 7.31
C ASP A 39 -8.05 21.48 6.42
N ASP A 40 -7.64 20.33 5.87
CA ASP A 40 -8.47 19.58 4.92
C ASP A 40 -9.39 18.55 5.62
N GLY A 41 -9.01 18.03 6.78
CA GLY A 41 -9.79 17.05 7.52
C GLY A 41 -10.19 15.84 6.66
N LEU A 42 -11.50 15.55 6.60
CA LEU A 42 -12.05 14.46 5.79
C LEU A 42 -12.07 14.78 4.28
N ASP A 43 -11.85 16.02 3.88
CA ASP A 43 -11.73 16.43 2.48
C ASP A 43 -10.30 16.33 1.95
N LEU A 44 -9.35 15.85 2.76
CA LEU A 44 -7.96 15.61 2.37
C LEU A 44 -7.88 14.71 1.14
N LYS A 45 -7.14 15.16 0.12
CA LYS A 45 -6.92 14.43 -1.14
C LYS A 45 -5.45 14.16 -1.39
N PHE A 46 -5.17 13.04 -2.06
CA PHE A 46 -3.84 12.77 -2.56
C PHE A 46 -3.40 13.85 -3.56
N THR A 47 -2.20 14.37 -3.35
CA THR A 47 -1.50 15.26 -4.28
C THR A 47 -0.10 14.72 -4.56
N SER A 48 0.27 14.67 -5.84
CA SER A 48 1.67 14.46 -6.18
C SER A 48 2.45 15.75 -5.92
N LYS A 49 3.72 15.63 -5.53
CA LYS A 49 4.60 16.79 -5.33
C LYS A 49 4.53 17.74 -6.53
N ASN A 50 4.24 19.02 -6.26
CA ASN A 50 4.10 20.09 -7.25
C ASN A 50 2.96 19.87 -8.27
N ARG A 51 1.91 19.14 -7.93
CA ARG A 51 0.73 18.96 -8.80
C ARG A 51 -0.56 19.17 -8.02
N SER A 52 -1.53 19.80 -8.67
CA SER A 52 -2.90 19.88 -8.14
C SER A 52 -3.52 18.48 -8.02
N PRO A 53 -4.44 18.27 -7.06
CA PRO A 53 -5.24 17.05 -7.00
C PRO A 53 -5.97 16.81 -8.32
N ARG A 54 -6.11 15.54 -8.72
CA ARG A 54 -6.95 15.16 -9.86
C ARG A 54 -8.40 15.08 -9.41
N TYR A 55 -9.33 15.46 -10.30
CA TYR A 55 -10.77 15.46 -9.98
C TYR A 55 -11.28 14.06 -9.57
N TYR A 56 -10.69 13.01 -10.12
CA TYR A 56 -11.04 11.61 -9.87
C TYR A 56 -10.35 11.00 -8.65
N TYR A 57 -9.52 11.74 -7.92
CA TYR A 57 -8.98 11.22 -6.67
C TYR A 57 -10.04 11.32 -5.56
N PRO A 58 -10.32 10.21 -4.85
CA PRO A 58 -11.20 10.23 -3.69
C PRO A 58 -10.56 11.09 -2.59
N ASN A 59 -11.38 11.78 -1.80
CA ASN A 59 -10.91 12.34 -0.53
C ASN A 59 -10.90 11.26 0.57
N TYR A 60 -10.40 11.63 1.74
CA TYR A 60 -10.34 10.72 2.87
C TYR A 60 -11.74 10.21 3.30
N ARG A 61 -12.77 11.06 3.23
CA ARG A 61 -14.17 10.67 3.48
C ARG A 61 -14.65 9.57 2.55
N ASP A 62 -14.42 9.73 1.25
CA ASP A 62 -14.82 8.77 0.22
C ASP A 62 -14.18 7.41 0.53
N LEU A 63 -12.88 7.38 0.82
CA LEU A 63 -12.15 6.15 1.19
C LEU A 63 -12.67 5.51 2.49
N MET A 64 -13.08 6.31 3.47
CA MET A 64 -13.65 5.79 4.72
C MET A 64 -15.03 5.17 4.52
N LEU A 65 -15.83 5.74 3.61
CA LEU A 65 -17.21 5.33 3.39
C LEU A 65 -17.38 4.31 2.25
N GLU A 66 -16.32 4.06 1.47
CA GLU A 66 -16.37 3.21 0.29
C GLU A 66 -16.82 1.78 0.59
N LYS A 67 -17.50 1.19 -0.38
CA LYS A 67 -18.03 -0.18 -0.33
C LYS A 67 -17.25 -1.10 -1.26
N ASP A 68 -17.12 -2.36 -0.84
CA ASP A 68 -16.59 -3.43 -1.67
C ASP A 68 -17.61 -3.89 -2.74
N LEU A 69 -17.21 -4.88 -3.54
CA LEU A 69 -18.03 -5.46 -4.62
C LEU A 69 -19.33 -6.12 -4.12
N THR A 70 -19.45 -6.39 -2.82
CA THR A 70 -20.63 -6.97 -2.18
C THR A 70 -21.50 -5.92 -1.48
N GLY A 71 -21.10 -4.65 -1.53
CA GLY A 71 -21.81 -3.52 -0.93
C GLY A 71 -21.48 -3.27 0.55
N ASN A 72 -20.49 -3.97 1.10
CA ASN A 72 -20.06 -3.83 2.49
C ASN A 72 -18.96 -2.78 2.63
N GLN A 73 -18.96 -2.00 3.71
CA GLN A 73 -17.87 -1.06 3.96
C GLN A 73 -16.64 -1.81 4.51
N GLY A 74 -15.50 -1.62 3.86
CA GLY A 74 -14.26 -2.35 4.19
C GLY A 74 -13.40 -1.70 5.27
N ASN A 75 -13.64 -0.44 5.60
CA ASN A 75 -12.80 0.34 6.51
C ASN A 75 -12.85 -0.22 7.95
N TYR A 76 -11.69 -0.27 8.62
CA TYR A 76 -11.57 -0.83 9.98
C TYR A 76 -12.27 0.02 11.06
N LEU A 77 -12.65 1.26 10.76
CA LEU A 77 -13.36 2.16 11.66
C LEU A 77 -14.89 1.99 11.61
N VAL A 78 -15.41 1.16 10.71
CA VAL A 78 -16.85 0.95 10.54
C VAL A 78 -17.42 0.06 11.65
N GLU A 79 -16.64 -0.90 12.13
CA GLU A 79 -17.05 -1.89 13.13
C GLU A 79 -16.03 -1.94 14.27
N GLU A 80 -16.51 -1.95 15.52
CA GLU A 80 -15.67 -1.94 16.72
C GLU A 80 -14.65 -3.09 16.73
N ASP A 81 -15.07 -4.30 16.35
CA ASP A 81 -14.18 -5.47 16.34
C ASP A 81 -12.99 -5.30 15.38
N ARG A 82 -13.20 -4.64 14.23
CA ARG A 82 -12.11 -4.37 13.28
C ARG A 82 -11.15 -3.31 13.81
N PHE A 83 -11.67 -2.30 14.49
CA PHE A 83 -10.86 -1.29 15.16
C PHE A 83 -10.02 -1.92 16.28
N GLN A 84 -10.64 -2.70 17.16
CA GLN A 84 -9.95 -3.38 18.24
C GLN A 84 -8.89 -4.36 17.74
N PHE A 85 -9.16 -5.06 16.63
CA PHE A 85 -8.17 -5.93 16.00
C PHE A 85 -6.90 -5.16 15.61
N LEU A 86 -7.03 -4.05 14.87
CA LEU A 86 -5.87 -3.25 14.46
C LEU A 86 -5.17 -2.61 15.67
N LYS A 87 -5.94 -2.05 16.61
CA LYS A 87 -5.41 -1.46 17.84
C LYS A 87 -4.58 -2.47 18.64
N GLN A 88 -5.05 -3.72 18.78
CA GLN A 88 -4.31 -4.77 19.49
C GLN A 88 -3.02 -5.16 18.77
N LEU A 89 -2.98 -5.14 17.44
CA LEU A 89 -1.73 -5.34 16.70
C LEU A 89 -0.73 -4.22 16.99
N GLU A 90 -1.17 -2.97 17.00
CA GLU A 90 -0.32 -1.82 17.31
C GLU A 90 0.18 -1.84 18.75
N GLU A 91 -0.69 -2.06 19.74
CA GLU A 91 -0.32 -2.12 21.17
C GLU A 91 0.68 -3.25 21.49
N ARG A 92 0.65 -4.32 20.68
CA ARG A 92 1.59 -5.45 20.79
C ARG A 92 2.84 -5.28 19.93
N ASN A 93 3.02 -4.13 19.28
CA ASN A 93 4.13 -3.82 18.38
C ASN A 93 4.24 -4.81 17.20
N LEU A 94 3.11 -5.24 16.64
CA LEU A 94 3.02 -6.15 15.49
C LEU A 94 2.83 -5.42 14.15
N VAL A 95 2.65 -4.09 14.16
CA VAL A 95 2.71 -3.23 12.98
C VAL A 95 4.09 -2.57 12.94
N ILE A 96 4.97 -3.09 12.08
CA ILE A 96 6.38 -2.70 12.06
C ILE A 96 6.68 -1.92 10.78
N PRO A 97 6.90 -0.59 10.84
CA PRO A 97 7.29 0.18 9.68
C PRO A 97 8.75 -0.13 9.30
N VAL A 98 8.97 -0.52 8.04
CA VAL A 98 10.30 -0.81 7.49
C VAL A 98 10.56 0.09 6.29
N VAL A 99 11.65 0.86 6.34
CA VAL A 99 12.13 1.62 5.17
C VAL A 99 12.83 0.67 4.21
N GLY A 100 12.28 0.51 3.01
CA GLY A 100 12.81 -0.45 2.05
C GLY A 100 12.38 -0.18 0.61
N ASN A 101 13.26 -0.54 -0.33
CA ASN A 101 12.91 -0.65 -1.74
C ASN A 101 12.47 -2.10 -2.01
N LEU A 102 11.30 -2.29 -2.64
CA LEU A 102 10.76 -3.61 -2.99
C LEU A 102 11.64 -4.35 -4.01
N ALA A 103 12.38 -3.65 -4.87
CA ALA A 103 13.39 -4.24 -5.75
C ALA A 103 14.82 -4.17 -5.17
N GLY A 104 14.97 -3.67 -3.94
CA GLY A 104 16.26 -3.54 -3.26
C GLY A 104 16.78 -4.85 -2.69
N GLU A 105 18.06 -4.89 -2.40
CA GLU A 105 18.73 -6.14 -1.99
C GLU A 105 18.58 -6.49 -0.51
N ARG A 106 17.92 -5.64 0.29
CA ARG A 106 17.91 -5.78 1.76
C ARG A 106 16.52 -6.05 2.33
N ALA A 107 15.58 -5.11 2.18
CA ALA A 107 14.35 -5.12 2.96
C ALA A 107 13.51 -6.40 2.80
N LEU A 108 13.04 -6.71 1.57
CA LEU A 108 12.24 -7.92 1.35
C LEU A 108 13.01 -9.21 1.62
N LYS A 109 14.31 -9.26 1.31
CA LYS A 109 15.14 -10.45 1.57
C LYS A 109 15.28 -10.73 3.07
N ASN A 110 15.55 -9.69 3.86
CA ASN A 110 15.66 -9.83 5.32
C ASN A 110 14.32 -10.18 5.96
N ILE A 111 13.22 -9.63 5.45
CA ILE A 111 11.86 -10.03 5.84
C ILE A 111 11.64 -11.51 5.51
N ALA A 112 12.01 -11.96 4.31
CA ALA A 112 11.88 -13.36 3.91
C ALA A 112 12.66 -14.30 4.84
N THR A 113 13.91 -13.95 5.18
CA THR A 113 14.72 -14.70 6.16
C THR A 113 14.04 -14.75 7.52
N PHE A 114 13.62 -13.60 8.04
CA PHE A 114 12.94 -13.52 9.34
C PHE A 114 11.67 -14.40 9.38
N LEU A 115 10.84 -14.35 8.33
CA LEU A 115 9.62 -15.14 8.26
C LEU A 115 9.91 -16.64 8.19
N LYS A 116 10.95 -17.05 7.44
CA LYS A 116 11.39 -18.46 7.38
C LYS A 116 11.88 -18.96 8.73
N ASP A 117 12.71 -18.16 9.42
CA ASP A 117 13.22 -18.50 10.75
C ASP A 117 12.09 -18.65 11.78
N LYS A 118 10.97 -17.96 11.56
CA LYS A 118 9.76 -18.06 12.40
C LYS A 118 8.75 -19.09 11.92
N GLY A 119 8.96 -19.73 10.77
CA GLY A 119 7.98 -20.66 10.18
C GLY A 119 6.65 -19.98 9.80
N ILE A 120 6.68 -18.69 9.45
CA ILE A 120 5.49 -17.90 9.12
C ILE A 120 5.40 -17.71 7.61
N ALA A 121 4.25 -18.02 7.02
CA ALA A 121 3.96 -17.72 5.62
C ALA A 121 3.40 -16.29 5.46
N VAL A 122 3.69 -15.66 4.32
CA VAL A 122 3.08 -14.38 3.95
C VAL A 122 1.61 -14.60 3.60
N SER A 123 0.68 -13.95 4.28
CA SER A 123 -0.73 -14.01 3.88
C SER A 123 -1.03 -13.11 2.67
N ALA A 124 -0.53 -11.87 2.67
CA ALA A 124 -0.73 -10.92 1.59
C ALA A 124 0.50 -10.04 1.38
N LEU A 125 0.82 -9.79 0.11
CA LEU A 125 1.80 -8.79 -0.32
C LEU A 125 1.07 -7.70 -1.13
N TYR A 126 0.92 -6.51 -0.57
CA TYR A 126 0.33 -5.37 -1.26
C TYR A 126 1.40 -4.54 -1.97
N THR A 127 1.29 -4.40 -3.30
CA THR A 127 2.30 -3.75 -4.15
C THR A 127 1.85 -2.42 -4.73
N SER A 128 0.58 -2.03 -4.53
CA SER A 128 -0.02 -0.88 -5.23
C SER A 128 0.26 -1.00 -6.74
N ASN A 129 0.78 0.04 -7.40
CA ASN A 129 1.22 0.00 -8.80
C ASN A 129 2.75 -0.02 -8.96
N VAL A 130 3.52 -0.46 -7.96
CA VAL A 130 4.99 -0.42 -8.04
C VAL A 130 5.53 -1.23 -9.22
N GLU A 131 4.90 -2.37 -9.52
CA GLU A 131 5.27 -3.31 -10.58
C GLU A 131 5.31 -2.64 -11.96
N PHE A 132 4.46 -1.64 -12.19
CA PHE A 132 4.47 -0.82 -13.40
C PHE A 132 5.79 -0.08 -13.59
N TYR A 133 6.33 0.53 -12.53
CA TYR A 133 7.58 1.28 -12.62
C TYR A 133 8.77 0.33 -12.75
N LEU A 134 8.74 -0.81 -12.06
CA LEU A 134 9.80 -1.81 -12.11
C LEU A 134 9.93 -2.45 -13.49
N MET A 135 8.81 -2.67 -14.19
CA MET A 135 8.78 -3.19 -15.57
C MET A 135 9.24 -2.18 -16.62
N ARG A 136 9.25 -0.89 -16.30
CA ARG A 136 9.77 0.16 -17.21
C ARG A 136 11.26 0.40 -17.05
N GLY A 137 11.83 -0.05 -15.93
CA GLY A 137 13.28 -0.14 -15.73
C GLY A 137 13.73 -1.60 -15.79
N ASP A 138 14.87 -1.87 -15.18
CA ASP A 138 15.50 -3.21 -15.15
C ASP A 138 15.35 -3.90 -13.78
N ASP A 139 14.41 -3.42 -12.96
CA ASP A 139 14.29 -3.80 -11.55
C ASP A 139 13.27 -4.92 -11.29
N PHE A 140 12.41 -5.22 -12.25
CA PHE A 140 11.35 -6.21 -12.08
C PHE A 140 11.90 -7.60 -11.73
N ASP A 141 12.96 -8.03 -12.41
CA ASP A 141 13.57 -9.34 -12.18
C ASP A 141 14.13 -9.47 -10.74
N ARG A 142 14.70 -8.40 -10.19
CA ARG A 142 15.14 -8.35 -8.78
C ARG A 142 13.97 -8.43 -7.80
N PHE A 143 12.89 -7.71 -8.10
CA PHE A 143 11.66 -7.76 -7.32
C PHE A 143 11.05 -9.16 -7.35
N ALA A 144 10.88 -9.75 -8.52
CA ALA A 144 10.26 -11.06 -8.69
C ALA A 144 11.06 -12.17 -7.99
N ARG A 145 12.40 -12.13 -8.03
CA ARG A 145 13.25 -13.02 -7.20
C ARG A 145 13.01 -12.83 -5.70
N SER A 146 12.86 -11.58 -5.26
CA SER A 146 12.62 -11.27 -3.84
C SER A 146 11.25 -11.83 -3.42
N VAL A 147 10.21 -11.68 -4.24
CA VAL A 147 8.89 -12.27 -4.01
C VAL A 147 8.97 -13.80 -3.98
N ALA A 148 9.70 -14.41 -4.93
CA ALA A 148 9.89 -15.87 -4.98
C ALA A 148 10.59 -16.43 -3.73
N SER A 149 11.39 -15.60 -3.05
CA SER A 149 12.08 -15.99 -1.83
C SER A 149 11.22 -15.95 -0.56
N LEU A 150 10.06 -15.27 -0.59
CA LEU A 150 9.16 -15.18 0.56
C LEU A 150 8.49 -16.54 0.83
N PRO A 151 8.41 -16.98 2.11
CA PRO A 151 7.61 -18.14 2.46
C PRO A 151 6.13 -17.87 2.19
N ARG A 152 5.44 -18.83 1.57
CA ARG A 152 4.06 -18.71 1.10
C ARG A 152 3.36 -20.07 1.16
N ASP A 153 2.05 -20.04 1.25
CA ASP A 153 1.16 -21.18 1.16
C ASP A 153 0.13 -20.98 0.03
N GLU A 154 -0.83 -21.90 -0.08
CA GLU A 154 -1.91 -21.85 -1.09
C GLU A 154 -2.86 -20.65 -0.97
N ARG A 155 -2.88 -19.98 0.20
CA ARG A 155 -3.73 -18.81 0.48
C ARG A 155 -2.97 -17.49 0.35
N SER A 156 -1.66 -17.53 0.20
CA SER A 156 -0.82 -16.35 0.00
C SER A 156 -1.16 -15.62 -1.31
N VAL A 157 -1.43 -14.30 -1.21
CA VAL A 157 -1.81 -13.48 -2.38
C VAL A 157 -0.93 -12.25 -2.56
N ILE A 158 -0.83 -11.80 -3.81
CA ILE A 158 -0.36 -10.47 -4.18
C ILE A 158 -1.60 -9.63 -4.52
N ILE A 159 -1.66 -8.43 -3.93
CA ILE A 159 -2.70 -7.44 -4.17
C ILE A 159 -2.07 -6.23 -4.83
N ARG A 160 -2.59 -5.80 -5.98
CA ARG A 160 -2.03 -4.71 -6.77
C ARG A 160 -3.11 -3.79 -7.31
N SER A 161 -2.72 -2.57 -7.64
CA SER A 161 -3.61 -1.54 -8.20
C SER A 161 -3.20 -1.21 -9.64
N TYR A 162 -4.09 -1.48 -10.58
CA TYR A 162 -3.95 -1.10 -11.99
C TYR A 162 -4.67 0.23 -12.25
N PHE A 163 -4.03 1.19 -12.93
CA PHE A 163 -4.62 2.50 -13.21
C PHE A 163 -5.01 2.61 -14.70
N ASN A 164 -6.28 2.30 -15.01
CA ASN A 164 -6.83 2.18 -16.37
C ASN A 164 -6.54 3.40 -17.26
N GLY A 165 -6.67 4.61 -16.70
CA GLY A 165 -6.59 5.86 -17.45
C GLY A 165 -5.20 6.24 -17.97
N THR A 166 -4.15 5.45 -17.69
CA THR A 166 -2.81 5.70 -18.24
C THR A 166 -2.55 4.91 -19.52
N TRP A 167 -3.30 3.83 -19.81
CA TRP A 167 -2.88 2.83 -20.83
C TRP A 167 -3.96 2.44 -21.85
N GLY A 168 -5.17 2.98 -21.76
CA GLY A 168 -6.24 2.70 -22.73
C GLY A 168 -6.76 1.25 -22.74
N TYR A 169 -6.19 0.37 -21.90
CA TYR A 169 -6.67 -0.97 -21.66
C TYR A 169 -7.65 -0.94 -20.48
N GLN A 170 -8.88 -1.37 -20.73
CA GLN A 170 -9.87 -1.57 -19.69
C GLN A 170 -9.80 -3.01 -19.21
N HIS A 171 -9.30 -3.23 -18.00
CA HIS A 171 -9.20 -4.57 -17.44
C HIS A 171 -10.60 -5.19 -17.26
N PRO A 172 -10.81 -6.51 -17.49
CA PRO A 172 -12.12 -7.16 -17.33
C PRO A 172 -12.76 -7.02 -15.93
N GLN A 173 -11.92 -6.85 -14.92
CA GLN A 173 -12.34 -6.62 -13.52
C GLN A 173 -12.55 -5.14 -13.18
N SER A 174 -12.38 -4.20 -14.12
CA SER A 174 -12.62 -2.78 -13.87
C SER A 174 -14.09 -2.51 -13.53
N VAL A 175 -14.30 -1.62 -12.57
CA VAL A 175 -15.63 -1.16 -12.13
C VAL A 175 -15.88 0.24 -12.68
N SER A 176 -17.07 0.47 -13.23
CA SER A 176 -17.45 1.78 -13.76
C SER A 176 -17.37 2.88 -12.69
N GLY A 177 -16.86 4.05 -13.05
CA GLY A 177 -16.66 5.17 -12.13
C GLY A 177 -15.35 5.17 -11.35
N TYR A 178 -14.59 4.07 -11.37
CA TYR A 178 -13.30 3.97 -10.65
C TYR A 178 -12.11 4.20 -11.57
N TYR A 179 -11.15 4.99 -11.10
CA TYR A 179 -9.92 5.29 -11.84
C TYR A 179 -8.91 4.13 -11.81
N SER A 180 -8.95 3.31 -10.77
CA SER A 180 -8.09 2.13 -10.61
C SER A 180 -8.91 0.84 -10.48
N THR A 181 -8.28 -0.27 -10.85
CA THR A 181 -8.78 -1.63 -10.71
C THR A 181 -7.87 -2.35 -9.72
N GLN A 182 -8.46 -2.90 -8.66
CA GLN A 182 -7.73 -3.76 -7.73
C GLN A 182 -7.68 -5.17 -8.32
N LEU A 183 -6.51 -5.79 -8.27
CA LEU A 183 -6.26 -7.11 -8.83
C LEU A 183 -5.62 -7.99 -7.76
N MET A 184 -5.99 -9.26 -7.76
CA MET A 184 -5.46 -10.26 -6.84
C MET A 184 -4.92 -11.45 -7.63
N GLN A 185 -3.81 -12.00 -7.17
CA GLN A 185 -3.17 -13.17 -7.76
C GLN A 185 -2.55 -14.01 -6.64
N THR A 186 -2.59 -15.34 -6.72
CA THR A 186 -1.85 -16.16 -5.76
C THR A 186 -0.34 -15.94 -5.92
N MET A 187 0.40 -15.84 -4.81
CA MET A 187 1.85 -15.74 -4.86
C MET A 187 2.48 -16.94 -5.59
N GLU A 188 1.89 -18.12 -5.46
CA GLU A 188 2.39 -19.32 -6.13
C GLU A 188 2.26 -19.23 -7.66
N SER A 189 1.13 -18.75 -8.20
CA SER A 189 0.99 -18.57 -9.65
C SER A 189 1.96 -17.53 -10.20
N PHE A 190 2.19 -16.43 -9.45
CA PHE A 190 3.17 -15.42 -9.81
C PHE A 190 4.57 -16.02 -9.90
N VAL A 191 4.99 -16.77 -8.88
CA VAL A 191 6.34 -17.34 -8.85
C VAL A 191 6.52 -18.40 -9.95
N LYS A 192 5.53 -19.27 -10.18
CA LYS A 192 5.59 -20.24 -11.28
C LYS A 192 5.73 -19.58 -12.65
N GLU A 193 4.91 -18.57 -12.93
CA GLU A 193 4.98 -17.81 -14.20
C GLU A 193 6.33 -17.11 -14.34
N TYR A 194 6.83 -16.47 -13.27
CA TYR A 194 8.14 -15.83 -13.27
C TYR A 194 9.28 -16.82 -13.57
N MET A 195 9.29 -17.98 -12.90
CA MET A 195 10.33 -19.00 -13.08
C MET A 195 10.30 -19.62 -14.49
N ALA A 196 9.15 -19.59 -15.16
CA ALA A 196 9.00 -19.99 -16.56
C ALA A 196 9.39 -18.88 -17.57
N GLY A 197 9.80 -17.70 -17.09
CA GLY A 197 10.12 -16.55 -17.94
C GLY A 197 8.88 -15.90 -18.55
N GLY A 198 7.71 -16.06 -17.92
CA GLY A 198 6.42 -15.68 -18.49
C GLY A 198 6.08 -14.19 -18.42
N TYR A 199 6.79 -13.39 -17.61
CA TYR A 199 6.55 -11.96 -17.48
C TYR A 199 7.48 -11.15 -18.38
N GLN A 200 6.99 -10.79 -19.57
CA GLN A 200 7.74 -10.00 -20.57
C GLN A 200 7.28 -8.54 -20.63
N SER A 201 6.12 -8.24 -20.05
CA SER A 201 5.52 -6.91 -20.08
C SER A 201 4.67 -6.65 -18.84
N TYR A 202 4.35 -5.37 -18.59
CA TYR A 202 3.37 -5.03 -17.56
C TYR A 202 1.97 -5.61 -17.86
N SER A 203 1.62 -5.78 -19.15
CA SER A 203 0.36 -6.43 -19.54
C SER A 203 0.30 -7.87 -19.03
N ASP A 204 1.41 -8.61 -19.06
CA ASP A 204 1.46 -9.98 -18.53
C ASP A 204 1.18 -10.00 -17.03
N ILE A 205 1.74 -9.05 -16.27
CA ILE A 205 1.54 -8.96 -14.81
C ILE A 205 0.06 -8.73 -14.47
N ILE A 206 -0.62 -7.85 -15.21
CA ILE A 206 -1.99 -7.47 -14.87
C ILE A 206 -3.05 -8.40 -15.46
N SER A 207 -2.69 -9.34 -16.34
CA SER A 207 -3.66 -10.20 -17.04
C SER A 207 -3.53 -11.68 -16.72
N LYS A 208 -2.32 -12.19 -16.43
CA LYS A 208 -2.10 -13.62 -16.21
C LYS A 208 -2.43 -14.03 -14.79
N HIS A 209 -3.17 -15.13 -14.66
CA HIS A 209 -3.48 -15.78 -13.37
C HIS A 209 -4.21 -14.87 -12.35
N MET A 210 -4.87 -13.81 -12.82
CA MET A 210 -5.68 -12.97 -11.94
C MET A 210 -6.87 -13.79 -11.41
N LEU A 211 -7.08 -13.72 -10.10
CA LEU A 211 -8.27 -14.25 -9.46
C LEU A 211 -9.48 -13.39 -9.88
N ASP A 212 -10.61 -14.02 -10.17
CA ASP A 212 -11.85 -13.29 -10.39
C ASP A 212 -12.37 -12.80 -9.02
N LEU A 213 -12.51 -11.49 -8.89
CA LEU A 213 -13.00 -10.86 -7.67
C LEU A 213 -14.50 -10.61 -7.71
N LYS A 214 -15.14 -10.71 -8.87
CA LYS A 214 -16.58 -10.55 -8.98
C LYS A 214 -17.26 -11.78 -8.34
N PRO A 215 -18.25 -11.57 -7.45
CA PRO A 215 -19.00 -12.65 -6.83
C PRO A 215 -19.85 -13.43 -7.85
#